data_AF-A0A2K0UEQ2-F1
#
_entry.id   AF-A0A2K0UEQ2-F1
#
_cell.length_a   1.000
_cell.length_b   1.000
_cell.length_c   1.000
_cell.angle_alpha   90.00
_cell.angle_beta   90.00
_cell.angle_gamma   90.00
#
_symmetry.space_group_name_H-M   'P 1'
#
loop_
_entity.id
_entity.type
_entity.pdbx_description
1 polymer ?
#
loop_
_entity_poly.entity_id
_entity_poly.type
_entity_poly.pdbx_seq_one_letter_code
_entity_poly.pdbx_strand_id
1 'polypeptide(L)'
;MERILKIPEFLVSQYMIKAAARYDKEGKVVNVLLRCRGGEFIIDDEVLLCAAANLNAPKEVFEALWSYQNQLIITEQILIATAENPISGHSAMRFLLSLETQDFDMAPVLAAVSKNTSEYVRGEMVRILMQHKDDDSKAILEAITAAANTQCFHSKTQIIETLLQQRGDSREVILEVLTAAANIQCYPSRAQIIGILMQQKGNSNDTILEVLIATTDIQCHHSQAQIVGILLQQKGNNDDTISKILTVAAGIKRYGHSLVENFVQGKPEFEISRDAVIVALGYWQGDADILKVLCCYFPSLSSSLKQVAPMRA
;
A
#
# COMPACT_ATOMS: atom_id res chain seq x y z
N MET A 1 -13.97 -10.56 -43.60
CA MET A 1 -12.49 -10.54 -43.52
C MET A 1 -11.88 -11.85 -44.00
N GLU A 2 -12.13 -13.00 -43.36
CA GLU A 2 -11.51 -14.28 -43.72
C GLU A 2 -11.59 -14.68 -45.20
N ARG A 3 -12.78 -14.52 -45.82
CA ARG A 3 -12.96 -14.85 -47.25
C ARG A 3 -12.03 -14.04 -48.16
N ILE A 4 -11.73 -12.79 -47.80
CA ILE A 4 -10.84 -11.91 -48.56
C ILE A 4 -9.39 -12.30 -48.32
N LEU A 5 -9.01 -12.57 -47.06
CA LEU A 5 -7.65 -12.98 -46.70
C LEU A 5 -7.25 -14.33 -47.29
N LYS A 6 -8.20 -15.18 -47.68
CA LYS A 6 -7.93 -16.46 -48.36
C LYS A 6 -7.67 -16.32 -49.86
N ILE A 7 -7.88 -15.14 -50.45
CA ILE A 7 -7.60 -14.87 -51.87
C ILE A 7 -6.08 -14.69 -52.01
N PRO A 8 -5.37 -15.53 -52.78
CA PRO A 8 -3.91 -15.46 -52.89
C PRO A 8 -3.41 -14.07 -53.32
N GLU A 9 -4.11 -13.43 -54.25
CA GLU A 9 -3.77 -12.12 -54.83
C GLU A 9 -4.03 -10.95 -53.86
N PHE A 10 -4.76 -11.18 -52.76
CA PHE A 10 -4.97 -10.14 -51.76
C PHE A 10 -3.66 -9.90 -51.00
N LEU A 11 -3.05 -8.74 -51.27
CA LEU A 11 -1.80 -8.35 -50.63
C LEU A 11 -2.03 -8.02 -49.15
N VAL A 12 -1.37 -8.76 -48.28
CA VAL A 12 -1.21 -8.38 -46.87
C VAL A 12 0.13 -7.68 -46.66
N SER A 13 0.17 -6.76 -45.71
CA SER A 13 1.40 -6.06 -45.34
C SER A 13 1.64 -6.12 -43.84
N GLN A 14 2.89 -5.97 -43.41
CA GLN A 14 3.27 -5.86 -42.01
C GLN A 14 2.50 -4.77 -41.25
N TYR A 15 2.02 -3.73 -41.95
CA TYR A 15 1.17 -2.70 -41.34
C TYR A 15 -0.18 -3.24 -40.87
N MET A 16 -0.75 -4.24 -41.55
CA MET A 16 -2.05 -4.80 -41.19
C MET A 16 -2.03 -5.48 -39.82
N ILE A 17 -0.98 -6.25 -39.52
CA ILE A 17 -0.84 -6.89 -38.21
C ILE A 17 -0.53 -5.87 -37.10
N LYS A 18 0.27 -4.83 -37.38
CA LYS A 18 0.52 -3.71 -36.44
C LYS A 18 -0.76 -2.93 -36.12
N ALA A 19 -1.54 -2.58 -37.14
CA ALA A 19 -2.82 -1.90 -36.97
C ALA A 19 -3.83 -2.77 -36.22
N ALA A 20 -3.91 -4.07 -36.54
CA ALA A 20 -4.74 -5.01 -35.80
C ALA A 20 -4.30 -5.10 -34.33
N ALA A 21 -3.01 -5.30 -34.06
CA ALA A 21 -2.48 -5.35 -32.70
C ALA A 21 -2.85 -4.11 -31.88
N ARG A 22 -2.80 -2.91 -32.49
CA ARG A 22 -3.10 -1.64 -31.82
C ARG A 22 -4.58 -1.36 -31.58
N TYR A 23 -5.47 -1.80 -32.47
CA TYR A 23 -6.87 -1.34 -32.50
C TYR A 23 -7.91 -2.45 -32.38
N ASP A 24 -7.51 -3.72 -32.40
CA ASP A 24 -8.41 -4.84 -32.22
C ASP A 24 -9.02 -4.82 -30.81
N LYS A 25 -10.34 -4.83 -30.74
CA LYS A 25 -11.09 -4.71 -29.49
C LYS A 25 -11.29 -6.04 -28.77
N GLU A 26 -10.96 -7.16 -29.41
CA GLU A 26 -11.24 -8.50 -28.88
C GLU A 26 -10.14 -9.53 -29.21
N GLY A 27 -9.02 -9.12 -29.83
CA GLY A 27 -7.98 -10.03 -30.32
C GLY A 27 -8.40 -10.94 -31.49
N LYS A 28 -9.64 -10.78 -31.99
CA LYS A 28 -10.23 -11.61 -33.06
C LYS A 28 -9.65 -11.31 -34.44
N VAL A 29 -9.39 -10.04 -34.73
CA VAL A 29 -8.78 -9.60 -36.00
C VAL A 29 -7.35 -10.13 -36.09
N VAL A 30 -6.57 -10.00 -35.01
CA VAL A 30 -5.20 -10.55 -34.93
C VAL A 30 -5.23 -12.06 -35.16
N ASN A 31 -6.10 -12.79 -34.45
CA ASN A 31 -6.27 -14.24 -34.65
C ASN A 31 -6.60 -14.62 -36.11
N VAL A 32 -7.52 -13.90 -36.75
CA VAL A 32 -7.92 -14.17 -38.14
C VAL A 32 -6.75 -13.91 -39.11
N LEU A 33 -6.00 -12.83 -38.91
CA LEU A 33 -4.82 -12.51 -39.73
C LEU A 33 -3.75 -13.60 -39.62
N LEU A 34 -3.40 -14.01 -38.39
CA LEU A 34 -2.37 -15.01 -38.15
C LEU A 34 -2.79 -16.40 -38.68
N ARG A 35 -4.05 -16.80 -38.50
CA ARG A 35 -4.53 -18.10 -39.00
C ARG A 35 -4.62 -18.15 -40.53
N CYS A 36 -4.94 -17.05 -41.19
CA CYS A 36 -5.08 -17.04 -42.66
C CYS A 36 -3.76 -16.75 -43.39
N ARG A 37 -2.91 -15.88 -42.85
CA ARG A 37 -1.73 -15.32 -43.52
C ARG A 37 -0.53 -15.16 -42.57
N GLY A 38 -0.48 -15.91 -41.48
CA GLY A 38 0.55 -15.75 -40.43
C GLY A 38 1.99 -15.81 -40.93
N GLY A 39 2.27 -16.67 -41.91
CA GLY A 39 3.61 -16.77 -42.52
C GLY A 39 4.06 -15.54 -43.32
N GLU A 40 3.17 -14.57 -43.57
CA GLU A 40 3.49 -13.29 -44.20
C GLU A 40 3.74 -12.17 -43.18
N PHE A 41 3.61 -12.45 -41.87
CA PHE A 41 3.86 -11.50 -40.80
C PHE A 41 5.06 -11.90 -39.97
N ILE A 42 5.84 -10.90 -39.56
CA ILE A 42 6.91 -11.07 -38.58
C ILE A 42 6.38 -10.52 -37.25
N ILE A 43 6.39 -11.33 -36.18
CA ILE A 43 6.00 -10.85 -34.86
C ILE A 43 7.25 -10.30 -34.17
N ASP A 44 7.51 -9.02 -34.41
CA ASP A 44 8.65 -8.25 -33.89
C ASP A 44 8.22 -7.31 -32.75
N ASP A 45 9.21 -6.62 -32.17
CA ASP A 45 9.00 -5.62 -31.12
C ASP A 45 7.98 -4.53 -31.53
N GLU A 46 7.91 -4.12 -32.80
CA GLU A 46 6.94 -3.12 -33.23
C GLU A 46 5.49 -3.63 -33.12
N VAL A 47 5.25 -4.90 -33.48
CA VAL A 47 3.94 -5.54 -33.31
C VAL A 47 3.60 -5.65 -31.83
N LEU A 48 4.56 -6.02 -30.98
CA LEU A 48 4.35 -6.15 -29.53
C LEU A 48 4.13 -4.79 -28.85
N LEU A 49 4.83 -3.74 -29.27
CA LEU A 49 4.59 -2.36 -28.82
C LEU A 49 3.20 -1.86 -29.25
N CYS A 50 2.75 -2.22 -30.47
CA CYS A 50 1.40 -1.94 -30.90
C CYS A 50 0.35 -2.66 -30.03
N ALA A 51 0.59 -3.93 -29.69
CA ALA A 51 -0.25 -4.69 -28.76
C ALA A 51 -0.30 -4.05 -27.37
N ALA A 52 0.85 -3.65 -26.81
CA ALA A 52 0.93 -2.95 -25.53
C ALA A 52 0.16 -1.61 -25.53
N ALA A 53 0.18 -0.89 -26.67
CA ALA A 53 -0.55 0.36 -26.85
C ALA A 53 -2.06 0.18 -27.11
N ASN A 54 -2.57 -1.05 -27.19
CA ASN A 54 -3.98 -1.32 -27.41
C ASN A 54 -4.79 -0.96 -26.15
N LEU A 55 -5.69 0.01 -26.28
CA LEU A 55 -6.47 0.53 -25.16
C LEU A 55 -7.69 -0.33 -24.81
N ASN A 56 -8.09 -1.28 -25.66
CA ASN A 56 -9.32 -2.04 -25.48
C ASN A 56 -9.04 -3.44 -24.92
N ALA A 57 -8.22 -4.21 -25.64
CA ALA A 57 -8.00 -5.64 -25.39
C ALA A 57 -6.53 -6.05 -25.61
N PRO A 58 -5.56 -5.38 -24.96
CA PRO A 58 -4.15 -5.68 -25.15
C PRO A 58 -3.82 -7.11 -24.70
N LYS A 59 -4.49 -7.61 -23.65
CA LYS A 59 -4.34 -8.98 -23.16
C LYS A 59 -4.71 -10.00 -24.24
N GLU A 60 -5.90 -9.88 -24.82
CA GLU A 60 -6.43 -10.80 -25.83
C GLU A 60 -5.58 -10.77 -27.11
N VAL A 61 -5.03 -9.60 -27.45
CA VAL A 61 -4.06 -9.48 -28.55
C VAL A 61 -2.76 -10.22 -28.22
N PHE A 62 -2.19 -10.06 -27.03
CA PHE A 62 -1.01 -10.82 -26.62
C PHE A 62 -1.27 -12.33 -26.56
N GLU A 63 -2.43 -12.75 -26.06
CA GLU A 63 -2.84 -14.17 -26.07
C GLU A 63 -2.94 -14.73 -27.49
N ALA A 64 -3.46 -13.96 -28.46
CA ALA A 64 -3.52 -14.35 -29.86
C ALA A 64 -2.12 -14.51 -30.49
N LEU A 65 -1.22 -13.55 -30.22
CA LEU A 65 0.16 -13.57 -30.69
C LEU A 65 0.93 -14.75 -30.09
N TRP A 66 0.78 -14.99 -28.79
CA TRP A 66 1.40 -16.11 -28.08
C TRP A 66 0.86 -17.46 -28.57
N SER A 67 -0.46 -17.57 -28.79
CA SER A 67 -1.08 -18.80 -29.30
C SER A 67 -0.59 -19.17 -30.70
N TYR A 68 -0.22 -18.18 -31.52
CA TYR A 68 0.37 -18.40 -32.83
C TYR A 68 1.86 -18.72 -32.74
N GLN A 69 2.60 -17.96 -31.92
CA GLN A 69 4.03 -18.08 -31.72
C GLN A 69 4.30 -18.20 -30.21
N ASN A 70 4.34 -19.45 -29.71
CA ASN A 70 4.51 -19.84 -28.30
C ASN A 70 5.89 -19.47 -27.69
N GLN A 71 6.54 -18.47 -28.27
CA GLN A 71 7.78 -17.87 -27.85
C GLN A 71 7.81 -16.42 -28.37
N LEU A 72 7.29 -15.51 -27.56
CA LEU A 72 7.44 -14.07 -27.75
C LEU A 72 8.67 -13.58 -26.97
N ILE A 73 9.48 -12.75 -27.61
CA ILE A 73 10.57 -12.04 -26.92
C ILE A 73 9.94 -10.81 -26.28
N ILE A 74 9.66 -10.88 -24.99
CA ILE A 74 9.19 -9.73 -24.23
C ILE A 74 10.41 -8.93 -23.78
N THR A 75 10.42 -7.62 -24.08
CA THR A 75 11.49 -6.70 -23.68
C THR A 75 10.98 -5.75 -22.60
N GLU A 76 11.90 -5.10 -21.88
CA GLU A 76 11.55 -4.07 -20.91
C GLU A 76 10.73 -2.94 -21.54
N GLN A 77 11.02 -2.56 -22.79
CA GLN A 77 10.24 -1.57 -23.55
C GLN A 77 8.77 -1.98 -23.71
N ILE A 78 8.50 -3.26 -23.94
CA ILE A 78 7.12 -3.78 -24.06
C ILE A 78 6.42 -3.72 -22.69
N LEU A 79 7.12 -4.07 -21.60
CA LEU A 79 6.58 -3.95 -20.25
C LEU A 79 6.33 -2.49 -19.85
N ILE A 80 7.23 -1.56 -20.20
CA ILE A 80 7.07 -0.12 -19.98
C ILE A 80 5.86 0.40 -20.76
N ALA A 81 5.74 0.10 -22.05
CA ALA A 81 4.58 0.50 -22.85
C ALA A 81 3.27 -0.06 -22.28
N THR A 82 3.30 -1.30 -21.78
CA THR A 82 2.16 -1.91 -21.09
C THR A 82 1.85 -1.18 -19.78
N ALA A 83 2.89 -0.77 -19.03
CA ALA A 83 2.79 -0.01 -17.79
C ALA A 83 2.22 1.40 -18.00
N GLU A 84 2.49 2.02 -19.15
CA GLU A 84 1.99 3.36 -19.50
C GLU A 84 0.56 3.36 -20.05
N ASN A 85 0.02 2.20 -20.43
CA ASN A 85 -1.34 2.09 -20.97
C ASN A 85 -2.39 2.35 -19.86
N PRO A 86 -3.18 3.44 -19.95
CA PRO A 86 -4.01 3.90 -18.84
C PRO A 86 -5.38 3.23 -18.75
N ILE A 87 -5.74 2.35 -19.69
CA ILE A 87 -7.06 1.73 -19.72
C ILE A 87 -6.96 0.24 -19.36
N SER A 88 -6.20 -0.52 -20.13
CA SER A 88 -6.15 -1.98 -20.02
C SER A 88 -4.74 -2.53 -19.86
N GLY A 89 -3.73 -1.70 -19.62
CA GLY A 89 -2.34 -2.14 -19.46
C GLY A 89 -2.15 -3.22 -18.39
N HIS A 90 -2.87 -3.12 -17.28
CA HIS A 90 -2.77 -4.08 -16.17
C HIS A 90 -3.14 -5.52 -16.58
N SER A 91 -4.12 -5.70 -17.48
CA SER A 91 -4.52 -7.05 -17.91
C SER A 91 -3.45 -7.70 -18.79
N ALA A 92 -2.82 -6.93 -19.67
CA ALA A 92 -1.68 -7.37 -20.46
C ALA A 92 -0.45 -7.63 -19.58
N MET A 93 -0.13 -6.76 -18.62
CA MET A 93 0.99 -6.95 -17.69
C MET A 93 0.87 -8.29 -16.95
N ARG A 94 -0.32 -8.60 -16.43
CA ARG A 94 -0.58 -9.88 -15.75
C ARG A 94 -0.29 -11.09 -16.65
N PHE A 95 -0.71 -11.03 -17.90
CA PHE A 95 -0.45 -12.10 -18.87
C PHE A 95 1.04 -12.21 -19.18
N LEU A 96 1.72 -11.12 -19.54
CA LEU A 96 3.13 -11.14 -19.95
C LEU A 96 4.05 -11.69 -18.85
N LEU A 97 3.80 -11.28 -17.61
CA LEU A 97 4.55 -11.79 -16.46
C LEU A 97 4.30 -13.29 -16.22
N SER A 98 3.09 -13.80 -16.48
CA SER A 98 2.79 -15.23 -16.34
C SER A 98 3.51 -16.14 -17.35
N LEU A 99 4.13 -15.58 -18.39
CA LEU A 99 4.83 -16.36 -19.41
C LEU A 99 6.22 -16.85 -18.96
N GLU A 100 6.72 -16.40 -17.79
CA GLU A 100 8.04 -16.78 -17.22
C GLU A 100 9.19 -16.74 -18.24
N THR A 101 9.11 -15.83 -19.21
CA THR A 101 9.98 -15.89 -20.40
C THR A 101 11.41 -15.47 -20.12
N GLN A 102 11.62 -14.45 -19.27
CA GLN A 102 12.92 -13.84 -18.97
C GLN A 102 12.91 -13.12 -17.61
N ASP A 103 14.10 -12.93 -17.04
CA ASP A 103 14.30 -11.98 -15.94
C ASP A 103 14.40 -10.55 -16.47
N PHE A 104 13.65 -9.64 -15.85
CA PHE A 104 13.60 -8.21 -16.21
C PHE A 104 14.10 -7.32 -15.06
N ASP A 105 14.80 -6.23 -15.41
CA ASP A 105 14.91 -5.11 -14.48
C ASP A 105 13.55 -4.42 -14.37
N MET A 106 12.97 -4.48 -13.17
CA MET A 106 11.64 -3.93 -12.90
C MET A 106 11.66 -2.47 -12.50
N ALA A 107 12.83 -1.89 -12.19
CA ALA A 107 12.93 -0.48 -11.83
C ALA A 107 12.34 0.47 -12.89
N PRO A 108 12.68 0.35 -14.19
CA PRO A 108 12.08 1.23 -15.21
C PRO A 108 10.58 0.97 -15.41
N VAL A 109 10.13 -0.28 -15.23
CA VAL A 109 8.70 -0.64 -15.31
C VAL A 109 7.92 0.01 -14.16
N LEU A 110 8.44 -0.05 -12.93
CA LEU A 110 7.84 0.59 -11.75
C LEU A 110 7.77 2.12 -11.90
N ALA A 111 8.83 2.74 -12.44
CA ALA A 111 8.82 4.16 -12.75
C ALA A 111 7.70 4.51 -13.75
N ALA A 112 7.46 3.68 -14.77
CA ALA A 112 6.36 3.86 -15.71
C ALA A 112 4.98 3.68 -15.05
N VAL A 113 4.81 2.65 -14.21
CA VAL A 113 3.57 2.45 -13.42
C VAL A 113 3.25 3.69 -12.59
N SER A 114 4.25 4.26 -11.91
CA SER A 114 4.06 5.44 -11.04
C SER A 114 3.56 6.68 -11.81
N LYS A 115 3.93 6.80 -13.09
CA LYS A 115 3.55 7.92 -13.97
C LYS A 115 2.25 7.68 -14.73
N ASN A 116 1.69 6.48 -14.67
CA ASN A 116 0.43 6.16 -15.35
C ASN A 116 -0.70 7.08 -14.86
N THR A 117 -1.42 7.70 -15.79
CA THR A 117 -2.47 8.69 -15.49
C THR A 117 -3.73 8.09 -14.86
N SER A 118 -3.93 6.78 -14.99
CA SER A 118 -5.08 6.07 -14.43
C SER A 118 -4.75 5.48 -13.06
N GLU A 119 -5.45 5.96 -12.04
CA GLU A 119 -5.25 5.48 -10.66
C GLU A 119 -5.63 4.02 -10.49
N TYR A 120 -6.69 3.58 -11.15
CA TYR A 120 -7.13 2.19 -11.15
C TYR A 120 -6.05 1.28 -11.71
N VAL A 121 -5.52 1.62 -12.91
CA VAL A 121 -4.48 0.82 -13.55
C VAL A 121 -3.20 0.83 -12.74
N ARG A 122 -2.81 1.97 -12.17
CA ARG A 122 -1.66 2.05 -11.27
C ARG A 122 -1.82 1.10 -10.09
N GLY A 123 -2.98 1.11 -9.43
CA GLY A 123 -3.25 0.23 -8.29
C GLY A 123 -3.28 -1.26 -8.64
N GLU A 124 -3.86 -1.63 -9.77
CA GLU A 124 -3.84 -3.02 -10.27
C GLU A 124 -2.43 -3.47 -10.66
N MET A 125 -1.65 -2.63 -11.36
CA MET A 125 -0.29 -2.95 -11.74
C MET A 125 0.59 -3.18 -10.52
N VAL A 126 0.53 -2.29 -9.53
CA VAL A 126 1.26 -2.47 -8.29
C VAL A 126 0.93 -3.81 -7.63
N ARG A 127 -0.36 -4.21 -7.59
CA ARG A 127 -0.77 -5.54 -7.11
C ARG A 127 -0.23 -6.70 -7.94
N ILE A 128 -0.24 -6.58 -9.26
CA ILE A 128 0.30 -7.60 -10.17
C ILE A 128 1.80 -7.80 -9.94
N LEU A 129 2.56 -6.71 -9.87
CA LEU A 129 4.01 -6.77 -9.70
C LEU A 129 4.40 -7.37 -8.34
N MET A 130 3.64 -7.07 -7.28
CA MET A 130 3.82 -7.70 -5.96
C MET A 130 3.58 -9.21 -5.96
N GLN A 131 2.63 -9.68 -6.79
CA GLN A 131 2.33 -11.11 -6.90
C GLN A 131 3.36 -11.89 -7.70
N HIS A 132 4.15 -11.21 -8.55
CA HIS A 132 4.99 -11.86 -9.54
C HIS A 132 6.45 -12.08 -9.10
N LYS A 133 7.00 -11.28 -8.18
CA LYS A 133 8.41 -11.41 -7.77
C LYS A 133 8.63 -11.98 -6.35
N ASP A 134 9.66 -12.80 -6.27
CA ASP A 134 10.40 -13.14 -5.05
C ASP A 134 11.21 -11.92 -4.57
N ASP A 135 11.03 -11.57 -3.29
CA ASP A 135 11.92 -10.86 -2.34
C ASP A 135 12.82 -9.67 -2.75
N ASP A 136 12.63 -9.01 -3.89
CA ASP A 136 13.36 -7.78 -4.17
C ASP A 136 12.77 -6.58 -3.38
N SER A 137 13.30 -6.39 -2.16
CA SER A 137 12.88 -5.36 -1.20
C SER A 137 12.91 -3.95 -1.79
N LYS A 138 13.74 -3.70 -2.82
CA LYS A 138 13.80 -2.42 -3.52
C LYS A 138 12.56 -2.17 -4.41
N ALA A 139 12.10 -3.19 -5.12
CA ALA A 139 10.88 -3.10 -5.93
C ALA A 139 9.64 -2.87 -5.04
N ILE A 140 9.62 -3.48 -3.86
CA ILE A 140 8.58 -3.27 -2.84
C ILE A 140 8.58 -1.82 -2.35
N LEU A 141 9.74 -1.25 -2.07
CA LEU A 141 9.88 0.14 -1.61
C LEU A 141 9.37 1.14 -2.65
N GLU A 142 9.76 0.95 -3.91
CA GLU A 142 9.30 1.79 -5.02
C GLU A 142 7.79 1.63 -5.24
N ALA A 143 7.25 0.42 -5.07
CA ALA A 143 5.82 0.16 -5.14
C ALA A 143 5.03 0.80 -3.99
N ILE A 144 5.55 0.79 -2.75
CA ILE A 144 4.99 1.53 -1.60
C ILE A 144 4.95 3.02 -1.91
N THR A 145 6.05 3.57 -2.43
CA THR A 145 6.15 4.99 -2.79
C THR A 145 5.14 5.36 -3.88
N ALA A 146 5.01 4.52 -4.92
CA ALA A 146 4.02 4.71 -5.98
C ALA A 146 2.58 4.64 -5.45
N ALA A 147 2.29 3.72 -4.53
CA ALA A 147 1.00 3.58 -3.87
C ALA A 147 0.66 4.81 -3.03
N ALA A 148 1.60 5.28 -2.21
CA ALA A 148 1.45 6.47 -1.36
C ALA A 148 1.11 7.72 -2.19
N ASN A 149 1.56 7.79 -3.44
CA ASN A 149 1.32 8.90 -4.38
C ASN A 149 0.02 8.78 -5.23
N THR A 150 -0.80 7.75 -5.04
CA THR A 150 -2.17 7.73 -5.64
C THR A 150 -3.07 8.80 -4.97
N GLN A 151 -4.20 9.21 -5.53
CA GLN A 151 -5.17 10.08 -4.83
C GLN A 151 -6.33 9.27 -4.24
N CYS A 152 -6.72 8.16 -4.89
CA CYS A 152 -7.73 7.25 -4.35
C CYS A 152 -7.27 6.54 -3.06
N PHE A 153 -7.86 6.94 -1.94
CA PHE A 153 -7.58 6.34 -0.62
C PHE A 153 -7.90 4.84 -0.56
N HIS A 154 -8.93 4.37 -1.27
CA HIS A 154 -9.27 2.94 -1.30
C HIS A 154 -8.16 2.11 -1.96
N SER A 155 -7.59 2.61 -3.06
CA SER A 155 -6.49 1.96 -3.76
C SER A 155 -5.22 1.97 -2.91
N LYS A 156 -4.92 3.08 -2.20
CA LYS A 156 -3.81 3.13 -1.22
C LYS A 156 -3.93 2.04 -0.17
N THR A 157 -5.10 1.99 0.48
CA THR A 157 -5.36 1.04 1.56
C THR A 157 -5.19 -0.39 1.05
N GLN A 158 -5.83 -0.77 -0.05
CA GLN A 158 -5.71 -2.14 -0.58
C GLN A 158 -4.28 -2.54 -0.94
N ILE A 159 -3.48 -1.64 -1.50
CA ILE A 159 -2.08 -1.93 -1.85
C ILE A 159 -1.25 -2.15 -0.59
N ILE A 160 -1.36 -1.25 0.39
CA ILE A 160 -0.64 -1.35 1.66
C ILE A 160 -1.08 -2.59 2.45
N GLU A 161 -2.36 -2.94 2.41
CA GLU A 161 -2.88 -4.18 3.02
C GLU A 161 -2.26 -5.42 2.37
N THR A 162 -2.22 -5.46 1.04
CA THR A 162 -1.63 -6.59 0.30
C THR A 162 -0.13 -6.74 0.64
N LEU A 163 0.58 -5.63 0.73
CA LEU A 163 1.99 -5.59 1.14
C LEU A 163 2.22 -6.16 2.54
N LEU A 164 1.44 -5.70 3.50
CA LEU A 164 1.52 -6.20 4.88
C LEU A 164 1.25 -7.71 4.93
N GLN A 165 0.21 -8.17 4.24
CA GLN A 165 -0.16 -9.59 4.18
C GLN A 165 0.95 -10.48 3.59
N GLN A 166 1.62 -10.00 2.54
CA GLN A 166 2.59 -10.83 1.82
C GLN A 166 4.00 -10.77 2.41
N ARG A 167 4.41 -9.60 2.93
CA ARG A 167 5.83 -9.30 3.22
C ARG A 167 6.05 -8.40 4.45
N GLY A 168 5.05 -8.26 5.34
CA GLY A 168 5.10 -7.37 6.52
C GLY A 168 6.03 -7.81 7.66
N ASP A 169 6.91 -8.79 7.46
CA ASP A 169 7.86 -9.27 8.48
C ASP A 169 9.16 -8.46 8.56
N SER A 170 9.56 -7.77 7.48
CA SER A 170 10.74 -6.90 7.53
C SER A 170 10.44 -5.58 8.24
N ARG A 171 11.34 -5.17 9.14
CA ARG A 171 11.30 -3.85 9.79
C ARG A 171 11.30 -2.71 8.77
N GLU A 172 12.00 -2.85 7.64
CA GLU A 172 12.05 -1.83 6.59
C GLU A 172 10.67 -1.63 5.97
N VAL A 173 9.93 -2.71 5.70
CA VAL A 173 8.56 -2.65 5.18
C VAL A 173 7.62 -1.99 6.19
N ILE A 174 7.78 -2.29 7.49
CA ILE A 174 6.98 -1.68 8.56
C ILE A 174 7.19 -0.16 8.59
N LEU A 175 8.45 0.30 8.60
CA LEU A 175 8.79 1.73 8.63
C LEU A 175 8.22 2.49 7.42
N GLU A 176 8.26 1.86 6.26
CA GLU A 176 7.75 2.49 5.03
C GLU A 176 6.23 2.52 4.96
N VAL A 177 5.57 1.46 5.46
CA VAL A 177 4.11 1.48 5.63
C VAL A 177 3.69 2.58 6.60
N LEU A 178 4.42 2.78 7.70
CA LEU A 178 4.16 3.85 8.66
C LEU A 178 4.34 5.24 8.03
N THR A 179 5.42 5.45 7.29
CA THR A 179 5.70 6.69 6.55
C THR A 179 4.61 6.98 5.51
N ALA A 180 4.21 5.96 4.75
CA ALA A 180 3.12 6.07 3.78
C ALA A 180 1.78 6.39 4.47
N ALA A 181 1.46 5.70 5.58
CA ALA A 181 0.22 5.90 6.34
C ALA A 181 0.13 7.30 6.96
N ALA A 182 1.26 7.86 7.43
CA ALA A 182 1.34 9.22 7.95
C ALA A 182 0.90 10.25 6.89
N ASN A 183 1.28 10.03 5.63
CA ASN A 183 0.95 10.88 4.49
C ASN A 183 -0.49 10.72 3.95
N ILE A 184 -1.26 9.73 4.44
CA ILE A 184 -2.66 9.55 4.02
C ILE A 184 -3.55 10.57 4.72
N GLN A 185 -4.17 11.46 3.94
CA GLN A 185 -5.10 12.47 4.48
C GLN A 185 -6.44 11.89 4.97
N CYS A 186 -6.87 10.73 4.44
CA CYS A 186 -8.10 10.06 4.86
C CYS A 186 -7.91 9.32 6.20
N TYR A 187 -8.54 9.83 7.26
CA TYR A 187 -8.37 9.30 8.62
C TYR A 187 -8.79 7.84 8.79
N PRO A 188 -9.96 7.38 8.28
CA PRO A 188 -10.35 5.97 8.37
C PRO A 188 -9.36 5.04 7.68
N SER A 189 -8.85 5.42 6.51
CA SER A 189 -7.86 4.63 5.76
C SER A 189 -6.55 4.46 6.52
N ARG A 190 -6.08 5.53 7.19
CA ARG A 190 -4.89 5.47 8.04
C ARG A 190 -5.09 4.52 9.21
N ALA A 191 -6.19 4.67 9.95
CA ALA A 191 -6.48 3.80 11.09
C ALA A 191 -6.64 2.33 10.67
N GLN A 192 -7.25 2.08 9.51
CA GLN A 192 -7.36 0.73 8.94
C GLN A 192 -5.99 0.11 8.65
N ILE A 193 -5.08 0.84 8.01
CA ILE A 193 -3.71 0.37 7.73
C ILE A 193 -2.97 0.02 9.02
N ILE A 194 -2.99 0.91 10.01
CA ILE A 194 -2.34 0.66 11.30
C ILE A 194 -3.01 -0.51 12.03
N GLY A 195 -4.34 -0.61 11.98
CA GLY A 195 -5.09 -1.73 12.53
C GLY A 195 -4.64 -3.08 11.96
N ILE A 196 -4.44 -3.15 10.64
CA ILE A 196 -3.99 -4.37 9.96
C ILE A 196 -2.55 -4.70 10.30
N LEU A 197 -1.66 -3.69 10.33
CA LEU A 197 -0.29 -3.87 10.80
C LEU A 197 -0.27 -4.45 12.22
N MET A 198 -1.12 -3.94 13.11
CA MET A 198 -1.20 -4.43 14.49
C MET A 198 -1.80 -5.83 14.59
N GLN A 199 -2.84 -6.15 13.83
CA GLN A 199 -3.41 -7.51 13.81
C GLN A 199 -2.40 -8.57 13.35
N GLN A 200 -1.50 -8.21 12.42
CA GLN A 200 -0.54 -9.16 11.88
C GLN A 200 0.77 -9.21 12.67
N LYS A 201 1.25 -8.06 13.15
CA LYS A 201 2.63 -7.88 13.66
C LYS A 201 2.71 -7.14 15.01
N GLY A 202 1.58 -6.81 15.62
CA GLY A 202 1.50 -6.10 16.90
C GLY A 202 1.95 -6.92 18.12
N ASN A 203 2.36 -8.19 17.94
CA ASN A 203 2.89 -9.00 19.04
C ASN A 203 4.35 -8.66 19.38
N SER A 204 5.06 -7.93 18.51
CA SER A 204 6.42 -7.47 18.78
C SER A 204 6.39 -6.07 19.40
N ASN A 205 7.03 -5.92 20.57
CA ASN A 205 7.19 -4.63 21.22
C ASN A 205 7.90 -3.61 20.31
N ASP A 206 8.85 -4.07 19.48
CA ASP A 206 9.57 -3.20 18.55
C ASP A 206 8.63 -2.57 17.53
N THR A 207 7.71 -3.36 16.96
CA THR A 207 6.68 -2.86 16.03
C THR A 207 5.79 -1.82 16.71
N ILE A 208 5.37 -2.07 17.95
CA ILE A 208 4.55 -1.11 18.72
C ILE A 208 5.30 0.20 18.93
N LEU A 209 6.60 0.14 19.26
CA LEU A 209 7.41 1.34 19.43
C LEU A 209 7.53 2.15 18.15
N GLU A 210 7.76 1.50 17.00
CA GLU A 210 7.80 2.19 15.70
C GLU A 210 6.46 2.87 15.39
N VAL A 211 5.33 2.20 15.67
CA VAL A 211 4.00 2.79 15.48
C VAL A 211 3.78 3.96 16.43
N LEU A 212 4.23 3.89 17.68
CA LEU A 212 4.13 5.00 18.63
C LEU A 212 4.91 6.22 18.15
N ILE A 213 6.14 6.03 17.67
CA ILE A 213 6.97 7.10 17.11
C ILE A 213 6.24 7.75 15.94
N ALA A 214 5.84 6.97 14.94
CA ALA A 214 5.09 7.47 13.78
C ALA A 214 3.77 8.15 14.18
N THR A 215 3.14 7.71 15.28
CA THR A 215 1.91 8.33 15.80
C THR A 215 2.17 9.74 16.31
N THR A 216 3.31 9.99 16.96
CA THR A 216 3.64 11.33 17.48
C THR A 216 3.86 12.36 16.38
N ASP A 217 4.28 11.94 15.18
CA ASP A 217 4.48 12.80 14.01
C ASP A 217 3.16 13.20 13.31
N ILE A 218 2.05 12.53 13.62
CA ILE A 218 0.75 12.83 13.02
C ILE A 218 0.18 14.14 13.58
N GLN A 219 -0.09 15.12 12.73
CA GLN A 219 -0.66 16.42 13.18
C GLN A 219 -2.11 16.35 13.71
N CYS A 220 -2.85 15.28 13.39
CA CYS A 220 -4.27 15.14 13.74
C CYS A 220 -4.47 14.33 15.04
N HIS A 221 -4.89 14.99 16.11
CA HIS A 221 -5.19 14.36 17.41
C HIS A 221 -6.19 13.20 17.33
N HIS A 222 -7.19 13.27 16.45
CA HIS A 222 -8.16 12.19 16.29
C HIS A 222 -7.52 10.93 15.70
N SER A 223 -6.63 11.08 14.71
CA SER A 223 -5.85 9.95 14.18
C SER A 223 -4.89 9.38 15.21
N GLN A 224 -4.20 10.24 15.97
CA GLN A 224 -3.36 9.80 17.08
C GLN A 224 -4.18 8.95 18.06
N ALA A 225 -5.34 9.44 18.46
CA ALA A 225 -6.19 8.77 19.43
C ALA A 225 -6.73 7.43 18.92
N GLN A 226 -7.12 7.34 17.65
CA GLN A 226 -7.54 6.08 17.04
C GLN A 226 -6.41 5.04 17.04
N ILE A 227 -5.19 5.44 16.65
CA ILE A 227 -4.04 4.54 16.63
C ILE A 227 -3.69 4.07 18.04
N VAL A 228 -3.58 4.99 18.99
CA VAL A 228 -3.33 4.66 20.40
C VAL A 228 -4.43 3.75 20.96
N GLY A 229 -5.69 3.98 20.61
CA GLY A 229 -6.80 3.10 20.98
C GLY A 229 -6.63 1.68 20.46
N ILE A 230 -6.21 1.52 19.19
CA ILE A 230 -5.88 0.20 18.60
C ILE A 230 -4.76 -0.48 19.40
N LEU A 231 -3.70 0.27 19.73
CA LEU A 231 -2.55 -0.25 20.49
C LEU A 231 -2.96 -0.71 21.90
N LEU A 232 -3.80 0.05 22.61
CA LEU A 232 -4.29 -0.32 23.94
C LEU A 232 -5.18 -1.57 23.93
N GLN A 233 -5.87 -1.86 22.81
CA GLN A 233 -6.70 -3.05 22.65
C GLN A 233 -5.90 -4.31 22.27
N GLN A 234 -4.62 -4.17 21.92
CA GLN A 234 -3.79 -5.33 21.57
C GLN A 234 -3.61 -6.25 22.77
N LYS A 235 -3.82 -7.55 22.54
CA LYS A 235 -3.60 -8.58 23.55
C LYS A 235 -2.10 -8.87 23.66
N GLY A 236 -1.63 -9.12 24.88
CA GLY A 236 -0.23 -9.52 25.11
C GLY A 236 0.76 -8.37 25.30
N ASN A 237 0.31 -7.11 25.25
CA ASN A 237 1.14 -5.98 25.67
C ASN A 237 1.54 -6.15 27.14
N ASN A 238 2.84 -6.08 27.41
CA ASN A 238 3.35 -6.03 28.77
C ASN A 238 3.19 -4.63 29.39
N ASP A 239 3.38 -4.52 30.69
CA ASP A 239 3.14 -3.27 31.42
C ASP A 239 4.06 -2.12 30.97
N ASP A 240 5.31 -2.42 30.58
CA ASP A 240 6.24 -1.43 30.04
C ASP A 240 5.73 -0.84 28.72
N THR A 241 5.27 -1.69 27.80
CA THR A 241 4.68 -1.28 26.51
C THR A 241 3.41 -0.48 26.74
N ILE A 242 2.52 -0.94 27.64
CA ILE A 242 1.30 -0.19 28.00
C ILE A 242 1.65 1.18 28.58
N SER A 243 2.64 1.27 29.47
CA SER A 243 3.11 2.53 30.04
C SER A 243 3.57 3.52 28.97
N LYS A 244 4.29 3.06 27.95
CA LYS A 244 4.70 3.90 26.81
C LYS A 244 3.51 4.33 25.95
N ILE A 245 2.58 3.42 25.66
CA ILE A 245 1.35 3.75 24.91
C ILE A 245 0.54 4.84 25.64
N LEU A 246 0.39 4.71 26.97
CA LEU A 246 -0.34 5.68 27.79
C LEU A 246 0.40 7.01 27.94
N THR A 247 1.73 7.00 27.90
CA THR A 247 2.54 8.23 27.84
C THR A 247 2.27 9.00 26.55
N VAL A 248 2.19 8.31 25.41
CA VAL A 248 1.80 8.94 24.13
C VAL A 248 0.35 9.42 24.19
N ALA A 249 -0.58 8.62 24.75
CA ALA A 249 -1.98 9.01 24.94
C ALA A 249 -2.12 10.32 25.74
N ALA A 250 -1.33 10.46 26.81
CA ALA A 250 -1.27 11.66 27.64
C ALA A 250 -0.82 12.91 26.86
N GLY A 251 0.02 12.75 25.83
CA GLY A 251 0.45 13.83 24.95
C GLY A 251 -0.61 14.29 23.94
N ILE A 252 -1.71 13.55 23.78
CA ILE A 252 -2.75 13.90 22.82
C ILE A 252 -3.71 14.93 23.45
N LYS A 253 -3.58 16.20 23.04
CA LYS A 253 -4.40 17.31 23.55
C LYS A 253 -5.91 17.07 23.49
N ARG A 254 -6.41 16.46 22.41
CA ARG A 254 -7.84 16.09 22.25
C ARG A 254 -7.97 14.57 22.33
N TYR A 255 -8.93 14.06 23.10
CA TYR A 255 -9.20 12.62 23.30
C TYR A 255 -8.17 11.83 24.12
N GLY A 256 -6.98 12.36 24.40
CA GLY A 256 -5.97 11.70 25.21
C GLY A 256 -6.46 11.33 26.61
N HIS A 257 -7.17 12.24 27.28
CA HIS A 257 -7.76 11.98 28.59
C HIS A 257 -8.71 10.78 28.55
N SER A 258 -9.59 10.72 27.53
CA SER A 258 -10.60 9.67 27.41
C SER A 258 -9.96 8.30 27.18
N LEU A 259 -8.84 8.25 26.43
CA LEU A 259 -8.09 7.01 26.22
C LEU A 259 -7.49 6.49 27.53
N VAL A 260 -6.82 7.36 28.28
CA VAL A 260 -6.21 6.99 29.56
C VAL A 260 -7.28 6.60 30.57
N GLU A 261 -8.37 7.35 30.66
CA GLU A 261 -9.49 7.08 31.55
C GLU A 261 -10.17 5.74 31.24
N ASN A 262 -10.53 5.50 29.98
CA ASN A 262 -11.17 4.25 29.57
C ASN A 262 -10.27 3.04 29.86
N PHE A 263 -8.96 3.18 29.68
CA PHE A 263 -8.01 2.12 30.00
C PHE A 263 -7.95 1.83 31.50
N VAL A 264 -7.80 2.85 32.34
CA VAL A 264 -7.74 2.71 33.81
C VAL A 264 -9.05 2.16 34.37
N GLN A 265 -10.20 2.58 33.84
CA GLN A 265 -11.50 2.01 34.23
C GLN A 265 -11.59 0.51 33.91
N GLY A 266 -10.99 0.07 32.80
CA GLY A 266 -10.92 -1.34 32.43
C GLY A 266 -9.86 -2.16 33.18
N LYS A 267 -8.83 -1.50 33.74
CA LYS A 267 -7.73 -2.10 34.50
C LYS A 267 -7.34 -1.22 35.70
N PRO A 268 -8.16 -1.16 36.75
CA PRO A 268 -7.96 -0.25 37.89
C PRO A 268 -6.67 -0.52 38.69
N GLU A 269 -6.13 -1.73 38.59
CA GLU A 269 -4.86 -2.13 39.20
C GLU A 269 -3.61 -1.61 38.45
N PHE A 270 -3.76 -1.15 37.21
CA PHE A 270 -2.63 -0.69 36.42
C PHE A 270 -2.15 0.68 36.91
N GLU A 271 -0.93 0.75 37.44
CA GLU A 271 -0.34 2.01 37.87
C GLU A 271 0.23 2.77 36.67
N ILE A 272 -0.32 3.96 36.41
CA ILE A 272 0.19 4.82 35.36
C ILE A 272 1.54 5.44 35.78
N SER A 273 2.48 5.48 34.86
CA SER A 273 3.82 6.02 35.09
C SER A 273 3.82 7.52 35.39
N ARG A 274 4.83 7.95 36.15
CA ARG A 274 5.08 9.37 36.43
C ARG A 274 5.27 10.19 35.14
N ASP A 275 5.93 9.61 34.14
CA ASP A 275 6.18 10.28 32.87
C ASP A 275 4.87 10.60 32.14
N ALA A 276 3.94 9.64 32.06
CA ALA A 276 2.61 9.88 31.48
C ALA A 276 1.85 10.99 32.23
N VAL A 277 1.98 11.08 33.56
CA VAL A 277 1.37 12.18 34.33
C VAL A 277 1.95 13.53 33.95
N ILE A 278 3.28 13.63 33.91
CA ILE A 278 3.98 14.87 33.59
C ILE A 278 3.56 15.35 32.20
N VAL A 279 3.48 14.43 31.23
CA VAL A 279 3.00 14.73 29.88
C VAL A 279 1.55 15.22 29.91
N ALA A 280 0.64 14.51 30.60
CA ALA A 280 -0.77 14.89 30.71
C ALA A 280 -0.96 16.32 31.26
N LEU A 281 -0.21 16.67 32.32
CA LEU A 281 -0.23 18.01 32.93
C LEU A 281 0.17 19.12 31.94
N GLY A 282 1.07 18.82 31.00
CA GLY A 282 1.51 19.75 29.97
C GLY A 282 0.48 19.96 28.85
N TYR A 283 -0.18 18.89 28.41
CA TYR A 283 -0.98 18.91 27.18
C TYR A 283 -2.48 19.10 27.38
N TRP A 284 -3.03 18.77 28.55
CA TRP A 284 -4.47 18.83 28.77
C TRP A 284 -4.96 20.21 29.26
N GLN A 285 -4.10 21.23 29.37
CA GLN A 285 -4.45 22.55 29.91
C GLN A 285 -5.78 23.13 29.37
N GLY A 286 -6.78 23.26 30.26
CA GLY A 286 -8.12 23.76 29.94
C GLY A 286 -9.27 23.08 30.70
N ASP A 287 -9.08 21.84 31.17
CA ASP A 287 -10.02 21.16 32.07
C ASP A 287 -9.69 21.53 33.53
N ALA A 288 -10.55 22.36 34.16
CA ALA A 288 -10.37 22.82 35.54
C ALA A 288 -10.30 21.69 36.58
N ASP A 289 -10.69 20.47 36.21
CA ASP A 289 -10.65 19.27 37.04
C ASP A 289 -9.52 18.29 36.68
N ILE A 290 -8.53 18.65 35.84
CA ILE A 290 -7.40 17.76 35.46
C ILE A 290 -6.65 17.23 36.67
N LEU A 291 -6.40 18.05 37.70
CA LEU A 291 -5.73 17.56 38.90
C LEU A 291 -6.61 16.60 39.71
N LYS A 292 -7.93 16.74 39.68
CA LYS A 292 -8.86 15.77 40.30
C LYS A 292 -8.90 14.47 39.50
N VAL A 293 -9.02 14.55 38.17
CA VAL A 293 -8.95 13.43 37.23
C VAL A 293 -7.63 12.67 37.44
N LEU A 294 -6.49 13.37 37.39
CA LEU A 294 -5.18 12.78 37.65
C LEU A 294 -5.06 12.24 39.09
N CYS A 295 -5.65 12.85 40.12
CA CYS A 295 -5.62 12.30 41.47
C CYS A 295 -6.54 11.07 41.67
N CYS A 296 -7.63 10.97 40.91
CA CYS A 296 -8.54 9.82 40.93
C CYS A 296 -7.95 8.60 40.20
N TYR A 297 -7.22 8.84 39.11
CA TYR A 297 -6.70 7.78 38.24
C TYR A 297 -5.22 7.44 38.49
N PHE A 298 -4.51 8.23 39.30
CA PHE A 298 -3.10 8.07 39.64
C PHE A 298 -2.91 8.17 41.16
N PRO A 299 -3.27 7.14 41.94
CA PRO A 299 -3.29 7.21 43.41
C PRO A 299 -1.92 7.52 44.04
N SER A 300 -0.83 7.12 43.38
CA SER A 300 0.54 7.45 43.78
C SER A 300 0.88 8.93 43.60
N LEU A 301 0.13 9.68 42.78
CA LEU A 301 0.25 11.13 42.65
C LEU A 301 -0.25 11.86 43.89
N SER A 302 -1.38 11.41 44.45
CA SER A 302 -1.91 11.93 45.73
C SER A 302 -0.90 11.72 46.86
N SER A 303 -0.24 10.56 46.87
CA SER A 303 0.81 10.21 47.84
C SER A 303 2.08 11.05 47.63
N SER A 304 2.50 11.29 46.39
CA SER A 304 3.69 12.08 46.02
C SER A 304 3.47 13.59 46.22
N LEU A 305 2.27 14.12 45.92
CA LEU A 305 1.89 15.51 46.18
C LEU A 305 1.83 15.81 47.68
N LYS A 306 1.38 14.86 48.50
CA LYS A 306 1.42 14.95 49.98
C LYS A 306 2.84 14.97 50.53
N GLN A 307 3.82 14.34 49.85
CA GLN A 307 5.23 14.36 50.24
C GLN A 307 5.97 15.63 49.80
N VAL A 308 5.48 16.33 48.77
CA VAL A 308 6.09 17.55 48.20
C VAL A 308 5.46 18.85 48.74
N ALA A 309 4.33 18.78 49.45
CA ALA A 309 3.80 19.93 50.19
C ALA A 309 4.87 20.41 51.21
N PRO A 310 5.27 21.69 51.19
CA PRO A 310 6.49 22.10 51.86
C PRO A 310 6.39 21.95 53.37
N MET A 311 7.49 21.51 53.98
CA MET A 311 8.00 22.06 55.23
C MET A 311 7.87 23.59 55.17
N ARG A 312 6.72 24.12 55.55
CA ARG A 312 6.59 25.52 55.97
C ARG A 312 6.78 25.52 57.48
N ALA A 313 7.96 25.97 57.88
CA ALA A 313 8.17 26.57 59.19
C ALA A 313 7.26 27.80 59.36
#